data_AF-A0AAU7MU16-F1
#
_entry.id   AF-A0AAU7MU16-F1
#
_cell.length_a   1.000
_cell.length_b   1.000
_cell.length_c   1.000
_cell.angle_alpha   90.00
_cell.angle_beta   90.00
_cell.angle_gamma   90.00
#
_symmetry.space_group_name_H-M   'P 1'
#
loop_
_entity.id
_entity.type
_entity.pdbx_description
1 polymer ?
#
loop_
_entity_poly.entity_id
_entity_poly.type
_entity_poly.pdbx_seq_one_letter_code
_entity_poly.pdbx_strand_id
1 'polypeptide(L)' 'MKKELFKDCSMRLNMLDENIHKLAVKYAEEYYITNQCSKEEALERGIVKAEMEGRKL' A
#
# COMPACT_ATOMS: atom_id res chain seq x y z
N MET A 1 -12.59 2.29 13.08
CA MET A 1 -12.34 3.14 11.89
C MET A 1 -10.92 2.92 11.34
N LYS A 2 -10.63 1.78 10.72
CA LYS A 2 -9.30 1.49 10.11
C LYS A 2 -9.38 1.00 8.66
N LYS A 3 -10.56 0.80 8.10
CA LYS A 3 -10.73 0.09 6.81
C LYS A 3 -10.64 0.97 5.56
N GLU A 4 -10.40 2.28 5.70
CA GLU A 4 -10.69 3.22 4.60
C GLU A 4 -9.58 4.26 4.33
N LEU A 5 -8.41 4.12 4.94
CA LEU A 5 -7.32 5.11 4.82
C LEU A 5 -6.84 5.32 3.37
N PHE A 6 -6.95 4.28 2.54
CA PHE A 6 -6.50 4.25 1.16
C PHE A 6 -7.59 3.73 0.20
N LYS A 7 -8.87 3.94 0.54
CA LYS A 7 -9.99 3.44 -0.27
C LYS A 7 -10.09 4.16 -1.64
N ASP A 8 -9.65 5.41 -1.69
CA ASP A 8 -9.59 6.24 -2.91
C ASP A 8 -8.28 6.11 -3.69
N CYS A 9 -7.38 5.23 -3.26
CA CYS A 9 -6.00 5.30 -3.64
C CYS A 9 -5.67 4.39 -4.84
N SER A 10 -5.61 5.04 -6.01
CA SER A 10 -4.97 4.63 -7.27
C SER A 10 -5.57 3.43 -8.01
N MET A 11 -5.85 3.63 -9.32
CA MET A 11 -6.17 2.53 -10.26
C MET A 11 -5.15 1.39 -10.20
N ARG A 12 -3.88 1.70 -9.88
CA ARG A 12 -2.82 0.69 -9.77
C ARG A 12 -3.07 -0.29 -8.63
N LEU A 13 -3.64 0.13 -7.52
CA LEU A 13 -3.91 -0.73 -6.37
C LEU A 13 -5.03 -1.73 -6.66
N ASN A 14 -6.05 -1.28 -7.39
CA ASN A 14 -7.16 -2.12 -7.85
C ASN A 14 -6.76 -3.17 -8.91
N MET A 15 -5.61 -3.00 -9.56
CA MET A 15 -5.05 -3.97 -10.52
C MET A 15 -4.13 -5.01 -9.86
N LEU A 16 -3.83 -4.86 -8.57
CA LEU A 16 -3.00 -5.82 -7.84
C LEU A 16 -3.83 -7.03 -7.41
N ASP A 17 -3.21 -8.20 -7.44
CA ASP A 17 -3.75 -9.41 -6.80
C ASP A 17 -4.17 -9.13 -5.35
N GLU A 18 -5.24 -9.78 -4.88
CA GLU A 18 -5.83 -9.51 -3.57
C GLU A 18 -4.82 -9.62 -2.41
N ASN A 19 -3.82 -10.51 -2.56
CA ASN A 19 -2.72 -10.66 -1.61
C ASN A 19 -1.74 -9.47 -1.65
N ILE A 20 -1.41 -8.99 -2.85
CA ILE A 20 -0.53 -7.84 -3.05
C ILE A 20 -1.22 -6.55 -2.63
N HIS A 21 -2.53 -6.42 -2.87
CA HIS A 21 -3.36 -5.32 -2.38
C HIS A 21 -3.33 -5.24 -0.84
N LYS A 22 -3.58 -6.34 -0.13
CA LYS A 22 -3.53 -6.38 1.34
C LYS A 22 -2.15 -6.00 1.89
N LEU A 23 -1.08 -6.48 1.24
CA LEU A 23 0.30 -6.13 1.61
C LEU A 23 0.60 -4.65 1.36
N ALA A 24 0.17 -4.11 0.22
CA ALA A 24 0.38 -2.71 -0.13
C ALA A 24 -0.28 -1.77 0.88
N VAL A 25 -1.53 -2.05 1.27
CA VAL A 25 -2.25 -1.29 2.30
C VAL A 25 -1.53 -1.38 3.65
N LYS A 26 -1.11 -2.58 4.06
CA LYS A 26 -0.38 -2.77 5.33
C LYS A 26 0.91 -1.95 5.37
N TYR A 27 1.72 -2.02 4.31
CA TYR A 27 2.96 -1.26 4.22
C TYR A 27 2.72 0.23 4.15
N ALA A 28 1.67 0.67 3.45
CA ALA A 28 1.30 2.08 3.40
C ALA A 28 0.88 2.61 4.77
N GLU A 29 0.11 1.85 5.56
CA GLU A 29 -0.22 2.22 6.94
C GLU A 29 1.04 2.32 7.82
N GLU A 30 1.97 1.37 7.69
CA GLU A 30 3.26 1.41 8.40
C GLU A 30 4.02 2.69 8.04
N TYR A 31 4.21 2.98 6.76
CA TYR A 31 4.91 4.19 6.31
C TYR A 31 4.25 5.48 6.77
N TYR A 32 2.91 5.54 6.73
CA TYR A 32 2.17 6.72 7.17
C TYR A 32 2.38 7.00 8.66
N ILE A 33 2.42 5.95 9.48
CA ILE A 33 2.62 6.06 10.94
C ILE A 33 4.09 6.33 11.28
N THR A 34 5.04 5.64 10.65
CA THR A 34 6.47 5.70 11.05
C THR A 34 7.24 6.85 10.41
N ASN A 35 6.95 7.19 9.16
CA ASN A 35 7.75 8.13 8.39
C ASN A 35 7.14 9.55 8.32
N GLN A 36 5.97 9.77 8.94
CA GLN A 36 5.23 11.05 8.87
C GLN A 36 5.12 11.60 7.44
N CYS A 37 4.96 10.72 6.45
CA CYS A 37 4.83 11.11 5.05
C CYS A 37 3.35 11.31 4.66
N SER A 38 3.13 11.95 3.52
CA SER A 38 1.79 12.11 2.95
C SER A 38 1.16 10.76 2.63
N LYS A 39 -0.18 10.68 2.63
CA LYS A 39 -0.90 9.44 2.30
C LYS A 39 -0.55 8.90 0.91
N GLU A 40 -0.40 9.78 -0.07
CA GLU A 40 -0.01 9.40 -1.45
C GLU A 40 1.39 8.78 -1.49
N GLU A 41 2.34 9.36 -0.77
CA GLU A 41 3.71 8.84 -0.69
C GLU A 41 3.76 7.50 0.06
N ALA A 42 3.03 7.40 1.18
CA ALA A 42 2.91 6.17 1.95
C ALA A 42 2.33 5.03 1.09
N LEU A 43 1.30 5.34 0.30
CA LEU A 43 0.68 4.40 -0.63
C LEU A 43 1.64 3.91 -1.70
N GLU A 44 2.32 4.82 -2.41
CA GLU A 44 3.22 4.45 -3.49
C GLU A 44 4.37 3.58 -2.98
N ARG A 45 4.95 3.94 -1.82
CA ARG A 45 5.97 3.13 -1.13
C ARG A 45 5.42 1.76 -0.73
N GLY A 46 4.18 1.71 -0.24
CA GLY A 46 3.51 0.46 0.13
C GLY A 46 3.30 -0.47 -1.06
N ILE A 47 2.82 0.06 -2.19
CA ILE A 47 2.65 -0.68 -3.45
C ILE A 47 3.98 -1.23 -3.93
N VAL A 48 5.02 -0.39 -4.05
CA VAL A 48 6.33 -0.82 -4.56
C VAL A 48 6.91 -1.93 -3.70
N LYS A 49 6.81 -1.83 -2.37
CA LYS A 49 7.28 -2.87 -1.46
C LYS A 49 6.49 -4.18 -1.60
N ALA A 50 5.17 -4.11 -1.74
CA ALA A 50 4.33 -5.28 -1.94
C ALA A 50 4.62 -5.97 -3.28
N GLU A 51 4.82 -5.21 -4.37
CA GLU A 51 5.22 -5.75 -5.68
C GLU A 51 6.60 -6.42 -5.62
N MET A 52 7.57 -5.82 -4.93
CA MET A 52 8.91 -6.40 -4.79
C MET A 52 8.90 -7.73 -4.03
N GLU A 53 8.11 -7.82 -2.95
CA GLU A 53 7.97 -9.06 -2.17
C GLU A 53 7.17 -10.11 -2.94
N GLY A 54 6.19 -9.71 -3.75
CA GLY A 54 5.43 -10.60 -4.63
C GLY A 54 6.27 -11.20 -5.78
N ARG A 55 7.27 -10.47 -6.28
CA ARG A 55 8.21 -10.94 -7.32
C ARG A 55 9.33 -11.85 -6.81
N LYS A 56 9.50 -11.98 -5.49
CA LYS A 56 10.48 -12.90 -4.88
C LYS A 56 9.98 -14.36 -4.82
N LEU A 57 8.81 -14.65 -5.38
CA LEU A 57 8.23 -15.99 -5.52
C LEU A 57 8.45 -16.55 -6.93
#